data_AF-A0A2W6NNN4-F1
#
_entry.id   AF-A0A2W6NNN4-F1
#
_cell.length_a   1.000
_cell.length_b   1.000
_cell.length_c   1.000
_cell.angle_alpha   90.00
_cell.angle_beta   90.00
_cell.angle_gamma   90.00
#
_symmetry.space_group_name_H-M   'P 1'
#
loop_
_entity.id
_entity.type
_entity.pdbx_description
1 polymer ?
#
loop_
_entity_poly.entity_id
_entity_poly.type
_entity_poly.pdbx_seq_one_letter_code
_entity_poly.pdbx_strand_id
1 'polypeptide(L)'
;MFKVVMSVLYNSGVERVYELSNDYKDEITLEEARTSVEYMQNDLIKPAYKSGSNGYISVESEGSVISINLQQTSEIKFRILEQ
;
A
#
# COMPACT_ATOMS: atom_id res chain seq x y z
N MET A 1 4.51 -18.29 6.45
CA MET A 1 3.30 -17.45 6.22
C MET A 1 3.82 -16.10 5.70
N PHE A 2 3.10 -15.32 4.90
CA PHE A 2 3.62 -14.03 4.45
C PHE A 2 2.66 -12.89 4.74
N LYS A 3 3.20 -11.68 4.81
CA LYS A 3 2.46 -10.43 5.06
C LYS A 3 2.79 -9.40 3.99
N VAL A 4 1.78 -8.66 3.54
CA VAL A 4 2.00 -7.50 2.67
C VAL A 4 1.99 -6.26 3.54
N VAL A 5 3.06 -5.46 3.46
CA VAL A 5 3.19 -4.20 4.20
C VAL A 5 3.36 -3.05 3.24
N MET A 6 2.73 -1.92 3.57
CA MET A 6 2.90 -0.65 2.89
C MET A 6 3.65 0.31 3.81
N SER A 7 4.77 0.85 3.33
CA SER A 7 5.52 1.91 3.99
C SER A 7 5.21 3.24 3.29
N VAL A 8 4.84 4.25 4.08
CA VAL A 8 4.51 5.60 3.62
C VAL A 8 5.47 6.58 4.28
N LEU A 9 6.29 7.23 3.47
CA LEU A 9 7.13 8.34 3.90
C LEU A 9 6.40 9.66 3.62
N TYR A 10 6.10 10.40 4.68
CA TYR A 10 5.49 11.71 4.60
C TYR A 10 6.54 12.79 4.32
N ASN A 11 6.13 13.88 3.67
CA ASN A 11 6.98 15.05 3.39
C ASN A 11 7.58 15.69 4.66
N SER A 12 6.98 15.43 5.82
CA SER A 12 7.52 15.82 7.13
C SER A 12 8.71 14.96 7.59
N GLY A 13 9.07 13.91 6.85
CA GLY A 13 10.09 12.93 7.20
C GLY A 13 9.59 11.78 8.10
N VAL A 14 8.30 11.77 8.46
CA VAL A 14 7.71 10.68 9.24
C VAL A 14 7.46 9.47 8.36
N GLU A 15 7.92 8.29 8.76
CA GLU A 15 7.56 7.02 8.13
C GLU A 15 6.46 6.31 8.92
N ARG A 16 5.44 5.80 8.21
CA ARG A 16 4.40 4.92 8.77
C ARG A 16 4.40 3.61 7.99
N VAL A 17 4.21 2.50 8.71
CA VAL A 17 4.08 1.18 8.12
C VAL A 17 2.69 0.65 8.44
N TYR A 18 2.00 0.16 7.42
CA TYR A 18 0.67 -0.40 7.50
C TYR A 18 0.72 -1.85 7.04
N GLU A 19 0.24 -2.77 7.88
CA GLU A 19 0.02 -4.16 7.47
C GLU A 19 -1.29 -4.20 6.70
N LEU A 20 -1.22 -4.52 5.41
CA LEU A 20 -2.41 -4.55 4.59
C LEU A 20 -3.23 -5.78 4.96
N SER A 21 -4.52 -5.58 5.18
CA SER A 21 -5.44 -6.70 5.32
C SER A 21 -5.42 -7.48 4.02
N ASN A 22 -4.93 -8.72 4.08
CA ASN A 22 -5.32 -9.70 3.09
C ASN A 22 -6.77 -10.07 3.42
N ASP A 23 -7.72 -9.29 2.90
CA ASP A 23 -9.16 -9.52 3.10
C ASP A 23 -9.65 -10.83 2.41
N TYR A 24 -8.71 -11.55 1.82
CA TYR A 24 -8.85 -12.90 1.33
C TYR A 24 -9.05 -13.85 2.52
N LYS A 25 -10.32 -14.18 2.76
CA LYS A 25 -10.75 -15.23 3.69
C LYS A 25 -10.26 -16.64 3.29
N ASP A 26 -9.62 -16.76 2.13
CA ASP A 26 -8.97 -17.95 1.61
C ASP A 26 -7.46 -17.67 1.42
N GLU A 27 -6.62 -18.67 1.69
CA GLU A 27 -5.15 -18.59 1.61
C GLU A 27 -4.68 -18.08 0.24
N ILE A 28 -4.31 -16.80 0.13
CA ILE A 28 -3.64 -16.30 -1.07
C ILE A 28 -2.24 -16.88 -1.17
N THR A 29 -1.84 -17.22 -2.39
CA THR A 29 -0.48 -17.64 -2.70
C THR A 29 0.47 -16.44 -2.71
N LEU A 30 1.77 -16.71 -2.57
CA LEU A 30 2.80 -15.67 -2.66
C LEU A 30 2.79 -14.96 -4.02
N GLU A 31 2.42 -15.67 -5.09
CA GLU A 31 2.33 -15.13 -6.44
C GLU A 31 1.16 -14.15 -6.59
N GLU A 32 0.00 -14.47 -6.03
CA GLU A 32 -1.15 -13.56 -5.99
C GLU A 32 -0.82 -12.30 -5.18
N ALA A 33 -0.11 -12.44 -4.06
CA ALA A 33 0.33 -11.31 -3.27
C ALA A 33 1.31 -10.40 -4.04
N ARG A 34 2.23 -10.99 -4.81
CA ARG A 34 3.15 -10.23 -5.70
C ARG A 34 2.36 -9.48 -6.77
N THR A 35 1.39 -10.13 -7.39
CA THR A 35 0.52 -9.54 -8.41
C THR A 35 -0.27 -8.36 -7.84
N SER A 36 -0.86 -8.51 -6.65
CA SER A 36 -1.58 -7.42 -5.97
C SER A 36 -0.66 -6.25 -5.62
N VAL A 37 0.57 -6.52 -5.16
CA VAL A 37 1.57 -5.47 -4.90
C VAL A 37 1.93 -4.72 -6.18
N GLU A 38 2.16 -5.43 -7.28
CA GLU A 38 2.47 -4.82 -8.57
C GLU A 38 1.32 -3.95 -9.09
N TYR A 39 0.08 -4.44 -8.99
CA TYR A 39 -1.12 -3.68 -9.34
C TYR A 39 -1.24 -2.40 -8.50
N MET A 40 -1.12 -2.49 -7.17
CA MET A 40 -1.16 -1.31 -6.30
C MET A 40 -0.08 -0.29 -6.66
N GLN A 41 1.16 -0.72 -6.91
CA GLN A 41 2.25 0.19 -7.25
C GLN A 41 2.09 0.83 -8.63
N ASN A 42 1.81 0.03 -9.65
CA ASN A 42 1.88 0.47 -11.04
C ASN A 42 0.61 1.14 -11.53
N ASP A 43 -0.54 0.70 -11.04
CA ASP A 43 -1.84 1.11 -11.58
C ASP A 43 -2.59 2.05 -10.64
N LEU A 44 -2.29 2.05 -9.34
CA LEU A 44 -2.89 2.98 -8.38
C LEU A 44 -1.94 4.11 -7.98
N ILE A 45 -0.78 3.77 -7.38
CA ILE A 45 0.11 4.78 -6.78
C ILE A 45 0.83 5.62 -7.83
N LYS A 46 1.55 5.00 -8.78
CA LYS A 46 2.32 5.74 -9.79
C LYS A 46 1.44 6.67 -10.64
N PRO A 47 0.25 6.26 -11.12
CA PRO A 47 -0.61 7.15 -11.88
C PRO A 47 -1.16 8.29 -11.03
N ALA A 48 -1.52 8.02 -9.77
CA ALA A 48 -2.00 9.05 -8.87
C ALA A 48 -0.94 10.14 -8.61
N TYR A 49 0.33 9.76 -8.39
CA TYR A 49 1.43 10.75 -8.32
C TYR A 49 1.62 11.52 -9.62
N LYS A 50 1.58 10.85 -10.78
CA LYS A 50 1.76 11.51 -12.09
C LYS A 50 0.64 12.49 -12.44
N SER A 51 -0.58 12.20 -12.00
CA SER A 51 -1.75 13.03 -12.31
C SER A 51 -1.75 14.40 -11.62
N GLY A 52 -0.91 14.59 -10.58
CA GLY A 52 -0.92 15.81 -9.76
C GLY A 52 -2.23 16.04 -9.00
N SER A 53 -3.17 15.10 -9.05
CA SER A 53 -4.43 15.15 -8.32
C SER A 53 -4.16 15.19 -6.82
N ASN A 54 -4.96 15.95 -6.05
CA ASN A 54 -4.94 16.00 -4.58
C ASN A 54 -5.43 14.67 -3.94
N GLY A 55 -5.18 13.55 -4.61
CA GLY A 55 -5.83 12.28 -4.39
C GLY A 55 -5.51 11.67 -3.05
N TYR A 56 -6.53 11.08 -2.44
CA TYR A 56 -6.39 10.14 -1.34
C TYR A 56 -6.38 8.74 -1.92
N ILE A 57 -5.48 7.90 -1.42
CA ILE A 57 -5.62 6.45 -1.57
C ILE A 57 -6.27 5.92 -0.30
N SER A 58 -7.17 4.95 -0.43
CA SER A 58 -7.71 4.22 0.69
C SER A 58 -7.18 2.79 0.62
N VAL A 59 -6.59 2.32 1.71
CA VAL A 59 -6.13 0.93 1.85
C VAL A 59 -6.81 0.32 3.05
N GLU A 60 -7.09 -0.97 2.99
CA GLU A 60 -7.53 -1.71 4.16
C GLU A 60 -6.33 -2.29 4.91
N SER A 61 -6.29 -2.05 6.22
CA SER A 61 -5.22 -2.45 7.12
C SER A 61 -5.82 -2.86 8.45
N GLU A 62 -5.60 -4.12 8.84
CA GLU A 62 -6.09 -4.72 10.09
C GLU A 62 -7.59 -4.51 10.34
N GLY A 63 -8.39 -4.62 9.28
CA GLY A 63 -9.86 -4.45 9.32
C GLY A 63 -10.32 -2.99 9.45
N SER A 64 -9.41 -2.03 9.22
CA SER A 64 -9.70 -0.60 9.17
C SER A 64 -9.30 -0.02 7.82
N VAL A 65 -10.13 0.89 7.29
CA VAL A 65 -9.78 1.65 6.08
C VAL A 65 -8.94 2.86 6.47
N ILE A 66 -7.74 2.94 5.90
CA ILE A 66 -6.79 4.03 6.11
C ILE A 66 -6.72 4.86 4.84
N SER A 67 -7.01 6.16 4.95
CA SER A 67 -6.86 7.11 3.86
C SER A 67 -5.55 7.87 3.94
N ILE A 68 -4.77 7.88 2.86
CA ILE A 68 -3.47 8.54 2.77
C ILE A 68 -3.54 9.64 1.72
N ASN A 69 -3.22 10.86 2.13
CA ASN A 69 -3.12 12.01 1.24
C ASN A 69 -1.78 11.97 0.49
N LEU A 70 -1.83 11.73 -0.82
CA LEU A 70 -0.60 11.60 -1.63
C LEU A 70 0.23 12.89 -1.69
N GLN A 71 -0.37 14.07 -1.54
CA GLN A 71 0.36 15.34 -1.54
C GLN A 71 1.21 15.55 -0.29
N GLN A 72 0.91 14.82 0.77
CA GLN A 72 1.69 14.85 2.00
C GLN A 72 2.73 13.74 2.07
N THR A 73 2.86 12.96 1.00
CA THR A 73 3.80 11.83 0.91
C THR A 73 4.87 12.09 -0.12
N SER A 74 6.09 11.73 0.21
CA SER A 74 7.23 11.75 -0.71
C SER A 74 7.44 10.40 -1.36
N GLU A 75 7.05 9.31 -0.68
CA GLU A 75 7.25 7.96 -1.16
C GLU A 75 6.25 6.97 -0.55
N ILE A 76 5.78 6.03 -1.36
CA ILE A 76 5.02 4.86 -0.92
C ILE A 76 5.67 3.61 -1.50
N LYS A 77 5.96 2.63 -0.64
CA LYS A 77 6.58 1.34 -0.98
C LYS A 77 5.71 0.21 -0.47
N PHE A 78 5.71 -0.90 -1.19
CA PHE A 78 5.09 -2.14 -0.74
C PHE A 78 6.15 -3.23 -0.65
N ARG A 79 6.04 -4.10 0.35
CA ARG A 79 6.93 -5.23 0.56
C ARG A 79 6.12 -6.46 0.98
N ILE A 80 6.61 -7.63 0.60
CA ILE A 80 6.11 -8.90 1.12
C ILE A 80 7.15 -9.40 2.11
N LEU A 81 6.71 -9.66 3.34
CA LEU A 81 7.53 -10.20 4.41
C LEU A 81 7.19 -11.68 4.58
N GLU A 82 8.17 -12.55 4.34
CA GLU A 82 8.07 -13.98 4.64
C GLU A 82 8.35 -14.18 6.14
N GLN A 83 7.44 -14.89 6.82
CA GLN A 83 7.55 -15.32 8.23
C GLN A 83 7.92 -16.79 8.32
#